data_AF-A0A7C6ECV4-F1
#
_entry.id   AF-A0A7C6ECV4-F1
#
_cell.length_a   1.000
_cell.length_b   1.000
_cell.length_c   1.000
_cell.angle_alpha   90.00
_cell.angle_beta   90.00
_cell.angle_gamma   90.00
#
_symmetry.space_group_name_H-M   'P 1'
#
loop_
_entity.id
_entity.type
_entity.pdbx_description
1 polymer ?
#
loop_
_entity_poly.entity_id
_entity_poly.type
_entity_poly.pdbx_seq_one_letter_code
_entity_poly.pdbx_strand_id
1 'polypeptide(L)' 'MSAKQWLKHYGEVLDSVDGFDVIDCKTCGFKHIIPIPSFEELNEMYKRKYYEKVD' A
#
# COMPACT_ATOMS: atom_id res chain seq x y z
N MET A 1 -19.51 -4.40 -2.84
CA MET A 1 -18.17 -4.91 -2.52
C MET A 1 -17.35 -4.91 -3.80
N SER A 2 -16.34 -4.05 -3.91
CA SER A 2 -15.46 -4.00 -5.09
C SER A 2 -14.23 -4.84 -4.77
N ALA A 3 -13.97 -5.90 -5.54
CA ALA A 3 -12.76 -6.70 -5.40
C ALA A 3 -11.69 -6.16 -6.35
N LYS A 4 -10.45 -6.09 -5.87
CA LYS A 4 -9.29 -5.65 -6.68
C LYS A 4 -8.17 -6.67 -6.62
N GLN A 5 -7.30 -6.61 -7.62
CA GLN A 5 -6.13 -7.48 -7.76
C GLN A 5 -4.89 -6.65 -8.12
N TRP A 6 -3.76 -6.95 -7.46
CA TRP A 6 -2.45 -6.35 -7.71
C TRP A 6 -1.35 -7.38 -7.44
N LEU A 7 -0.45 -7.61 -8.42
CA LEU A 7 0.72 -8.49 -8.27
C LEU A 7 0.45 -9.85 -7.55
N LYS A 8 -0.59 -10.57 -7.98
CA LYS A 8 -1.08 -11.87 -7.42
C LYS A 8 -1.80 -11.79 -6.07
N HIS A 9 -1.92 -10.61 -5.48
CA HIS A 9 -2.76 -10.36 -4.31
C HIS A 9 -4.13 -9.88 -4.78
N TYR A 10 -5.19 -10.49 -4.26
CA TYR A 10 -6.56 -10.05 -4.54
C TYR A 10 -7.41 -10.10 -3.28
N GLY A 11 -8.46 -9.28 -3.23
CA GLY A 11 -9.33 -9.18 -2.07
C GLY A 11 -10.40 -8.12 -2.23
N GLU A 12 -11.31 -8.08 -1.27
CA GLU A 12 -12.31 -7.01 -1.16
C GLU A 12 -11.64 -5.71 -0.71
N VAL A 13 -12.01 -4.60 -1.35
CA VAL A 13 -11.59 -3.26 -0.92
C VAL A 13 -12.29 -2.90 0.38
N LEU A 14 -11.49 -2.68 1.43
CA LEU A 14 -11.91 -2.23 2.76
C LEU A 14 -11.96 -0.71 2.86
N ASP A 15 -11.04 -0.01 2.19
CA ASP A 15 -10.94 1.45 2.21
C ASP A 15 -10.17 1.97 0.99
N SER A 16 -10.34 3.24 0.65
CA SER A 16 -9.66 3.91 -0.46
C SER A 16 -9.30 5.35 -0.11
N VAL A 17 -8.02 5.72 -0.25
CA VAL A 17 -7.52 7.08 0.03
C VAL A 17 -6.37 7.43 -0.91
N ASP A 18 -6.35 8.65 -1.45
CA ASP A 18 -5.27 9.19 -2.29
C ASP A 18 -4.80 8.28 -3.44
N GLY A 19 -5.72 7.53 -4.04
CA GLY A 19 -5.42 6.59 -5.14
C GLY A 19 -4.88 5.24 -4.68
N PHE A 20 -4.82 4.98 -3.38
CA PHE A 20 -4.53 3.68 -2.80
C PHE A 20 -5.80 3.00 -2.31
N ASP A 21 -5.86 1.69 -2.41
CA ASP A 21 -6.89 0.85 -1.81
C ASP A 21 -6.31 -0.10 -0.79
N VAL A 22 -7.01 -0.32 0.33
CA VAL A 22 -6.71 -1.38 1.28
C VAL A 22 -7.58 -2.58 0.92
N ILE A 23 -6.97 -3.73 0.61
CA ILE A 23 -7.69 -4.98 0.34
C ILE A 23 -7.57 -6.00 1.48
N ASP A 24 -8.64 -6.74 1.77
CA ASP A 24 -8.60 -7.95 2.60
C ASP A 24 -8.13 -9.15 1.78
N CYS A 25 -6.82 -9.35 1.71
CA CYS A 25 -6.23 -10.25 0.72
C CYS A 25 -6.52 -11.72 1.03
N LYS A 26 -7.08 -12.42 0.03
CA LYS A 26 -7.36 -13.86 0.10
C LYS A 26 -6.16 -14.73 -0.29
N THR A 27 -5.11 -14.16 -0.88
CA THR A 27 -3.89 -14.89 -1.24
C THR A 27 -3.01 -15.19 -0.03
N CYS A 28 -2.79 -14.20 0.85
CA CYS A 28 -1.85 -14.31 1.96
C CYS A 28 -2.50 -14.14 3.35
N GLY A 29 -3.76 -13.70 3.42
CA GLY A 29 -4.47 -13.42 4.67
C GLY A 29 -4.14 -12.07 5.33
N PHE A 30 -3.22 -11.27 4.76
CA PHE A 30 -2.89 -9.94 5.24
C PHE A 30 -3.70 -8.84 4.52
N LYS A 31 -3.82 -7.67 5.15
CA LYS A 31 -4.36 -6.48 4.48
C LYS A 31 -3.26 -5.81 3.68
N HIS A 32 -3.51 -5.53 2.40
CA HIS A 32 -2.54 -4.92 1.50
C HIS A 32 -3.02 -3.56 1.01
N ILE A 33 -2.10 -2.59 0.98
CA ILE A 33 -2.28 -1.38 0.18
C ILE A 33 -1.96 -1.70 -1.28
N ILE A 34 -2.78 -1.21 -2.22
CA ILE A 34 -2.54 -1.33 -3.65
C ILE A 34 -2.72 0.05 -4.33
N PRO A 35 -1.85 0.42 -5.29
CA PRO A 35 -0.65 -0.30 -5.70
C PRO A 35 0.38 -0.36 -4.56
N ILE A 36 1.08 -1.48 -4.45
CA ILE A 36 2.19 -1.61 -3.49
C ILE A 36 3.33 -0.70 -3.99
N PRO A 37 3.75 0.31 -3.22
CA PRO A 37 4.87 1.16 -3.61
C PRO A 37 6.16 0.34 -3.69
N SER A 38 7.04 0.69 -4.62
CA SER A 38 8.36 0.10 -4.73
C SER A 38 9.21 0.38 -3.49
N PHE A 39 10.27 -0.41 -3.29
CA PHE A 39 11.20 -0.18 -2.19
C PHE A 39 11.83 1.22 -2.24
N GLU A 40 12.12 1.73 -3.44
CA GLU A 40 12.70 3.06 -3.64
C GLU A 40 11.70 4.16 -3.23
N GLU A 41 10.47 4.11 -3.73
CA GLU A 41 9.40 5.06 -3.38
C GLU A 41 9.10 5.04 -1.86
N LEU A 42 9.07 3.84 -1.25
CA LEU A 42 8.93 3.70 0.20
C LEU A 42 10.08 4.37 0.94
N ASN A 43 11.31 4.06 0.56
CA ASN A 43 12.51 4.57 1.21
C ASN A 43 12.62 6.11 1.08
N GLU A 44 12.32 6.66 -0.08
CA GLU A 44 12.29 8.11 -0.30
C GLU A 44 11.22 8.80 0.55
N MET A 45 10.00 8.26 0.58
CA MET A 45 8.93 8.78 1.42
C MET A 45 9.32 8.78 2.91
N TYR A 46 9.90 7.68 3.40
CA TYR A 46 10.36 7.57 4.79
C TYR A 46 11.51 8.55 5.10
N LYS A 47 12.50 8.67 4.20
CA LYS A 47 13.61 9.63 4.33
C LYS A 47 13.11 11.06 4.45
N ARG A 48 12.27 11.50 3.50
CA ARG A 48 11.70 12.86 3.50
C ARG A 48 10.89 13.14 4.76
N LYS A 49 10.07 12.18 5.20
CA LYS A 49 9.14 12.41 6.31
C LYS A 49 9.81 12.40 7.68
N TYR A 50 10.90 11.67 7.87
CA TYR A 50 11.46 11.41 9.20
C TYR A 50 12.95 11.76 9.35
N TYR A 51 13.72 11.84 8.26
CA TYR A 51 15.17 12.06 8.31
C TYR A 51 15.61 13.45 7.85
N GLU A 52 14.71 14.28 7.30
CA GLU A 52 14.99 15.68 6.91
C GLU A 52 14.94 16.69 8.09
N LYS A 53 15.08 16.23 9.34
CA LYS A 53 15.34 17.13 10.48
C LYS A 53 16.59 16.71 11.23
N VAL A 54 17.72 17.18 10.73
CA VAL A 54 18.89 17.46 11.56
C VAL A 54 19.33 18.87 11.17
N ASP A 55 18.75 19.87 11.85
CA ASP A 55 19.32 21.22 11.95
C ASP A 55 20.48 21.19 12.97
#